data_AF-A0A534THG1-F1
#
_entry.id   AF-A0A534THG1-F1
#
_cell.length_a   1.000
_cell.length_b   1.000
_cell.length_c   1.000
_cell.angle_alpha   90.00
_cell.angle_beta   90.00
_cell.angle_gamma   90.00
#
_symmetry.space_group_name_H-M   'P 1'
#
loop_
_entity.id
_entity.type
_entity.pdbx_description
1 polymer ?
#
loop_
_entity_poly.entity_id
_entity_poly.type
_entity_poly.pdbx_seq_one_letter_code
_entity_poly.pdbx_strand_id
1 'polypeptide(L)'
;MNQSSEWRRGEYVISTDPARLDRRVIHEYLSRSSYWAAEIPEHVVARALDLEAALGDAVRHDRQAAALDREARLHVIALADVFVLPAHRGRGLGKWLMEVVVAHPALQGLRRFLLNTRDAHGLYRQFGFTGITSPDWAMERFDPDVYRR
;
A
#
# COMPACT_ATOMS: atom_id res chain seq x y z
N MET A 1 9.56 -8.43 -17.93
CA MET A 1 10.30 -8.87 -16.73
C MET A 1 10.15 -7.79 -15.69
N ASN A 2 9.39 -8.08 -14.63
CA ASN A 2 9.07 -7.15 -13.56
C ASN A 2 10.39 -6.79 -12.82
N GLN A 3 10.81 -5.52 -12.85
CA GLN A 3 11.95 -5.11 -12.02
C GLN A 3 11.42 -4.91 -10.60
N SER A 4 11.53 -5.99 -9.81
CA SER A 4 11.37 -5.96 -8.37
C SER A 4 12.53 -5.22 -7.74
N SER A 5 12.22 -4.33 -6.80
CA SER A 5 13.20 -3.59 -6.03
C SER A 5 13.29 -4.18 -4.62
N GLU A 6 14.49 -4.16 -4.05
CA GLU A 6 14.72 -4.63 -2.68
C GLU A 6 15.49 -3.60 -1.88
N TRP A 7 15.10 -3.46 -0.61
CA TRP A 7 15.80 -2.66 0.38
C TRP A 7 16.10 -3.55 1.57
N ARG A 8 17.34 -3.50 2.07
CA ARG A 8 17.81 -4.35 3.18
C ARG A 8 18.22 -3.52 4.37
N ARG A 9 17.86 -3.98 5.57
CA ARG A 9 18.29 -3.38 6.84
C ARG A 9 18.43 -4.46 7.91
N GLY A 10 19.68 -4.82 8.20
CA GLY A 10 19.99 -5.95 9.08
C GLY A 10 19.40 -7.25 8.51
N GLU A 11 18.64 -7.96 9.34
CA GLU A 11 17.95 -9.21 8.97
C GLU A 11 16.67 -9.00 8.14
N TYR A 12 16.22 -7.75 7.95
CA TYR A 12 14.95 -7.45 7.29
C TYR A 12 15.14 -7.03 5.83
N VAL A 13 14.16 -7.40 5.01
CA VAL A 13 14.08 -7.04 3.59
C VAL A 13 12.68 -6.53 3.27
N ILE A 14 12.60 -5.37 2.63
CA ILE A 14 11.39 -4.91 1.91
C ILE A 14 11.58 -5.28 0.45
N SER A 15 10.57 -5.90 -0.15
CA SER A 15 10.58 -6.26 -1.57
C SER A 15 9.27 -5.85 -2.22
N THR A 16 9.35 -5.42 -3.48
CA THR A 16 8.18 -5.23 -4.34
C THR A 16 7.89 -6.46 -5.21
N ASP A 17 8.59 -7.58 -5.01
CA ASP A 17 8.30 -8.85 -5.68
C ASP A 17 7.07 -9.52 -5.03
N PRO A 18 5.94 -9.66 -5.75
CA PRO A 18 4.76 -10.33 -5.22
C PRO A 18 5.02 -11.79 -4.84
N ALA A 19 6.01 -12.45 -5.46
CA ALA A 19 6.38 -13.83 -5.14
C ALA A 19 7.03 -13.98 -3.75
N ARG A 20 7.50 -12.88 -3.16
CA ARG A 20 8.07 -12.85 -1.80
C ARG A 20 7.02 -12.58 -0.71
N LEU A 21 5.78 -12.29 -1.08
CA LEU A 21 4.69 -12.04 -0.14
C LEU A 21 4.10 -13.36 0.35
N ASP A 22 4.18 -13.59 1.66
CA ASP A 22 3.46 -14.71 2.30
C ASP A 22 1.98 -14.35 2.45
N ARG A 23 1.18 -14.78 1.46
CA ARG A 23 -0.26 -14.52 1.38
C ARG A 23 -1.00 -15.03 2.61
N ARG A 24 -0.57 -16.16 3.19
CA ARG A 24 -1.21 -16.75 4.36
C ARG A 24 -1.00 -15.87 5.58
N VAL A 25 0.24 -15.42 5.81
CA VAL A 25 0.57 -14.52 6.93
C VAL A 25 -0.16 -13.18 6.78
N ILE A 26 -0.20 -12.63 5.56
CA ILE A 26 -0.94 -11.39 5.26
C ILE A 26 -2.43 -11.55 5.58
N HIS A 27 -3.08 -12.58 5.03
CA HIS A 27 -4.48 -12.85 5.30
C HIS A 27 -4.76 -13.08 6.79
N GLU A 28 -3.95 -13.90 7.46
CA GLU A 28 -4.12 -14.19 8.89
C GLU A 28 -4.05 -12.91 9.73
N TYR A 29 -3.07 -12.05 9.46
CA TYR A 29 -2.94 -10.79 10.17
C TYR A 29 -4.10 -9.84 9.86
N LEU A 30 -4.42 -9.63 8.59
CA LEU A 30 -5.51 -8.72 8.18
C LEU A 30 -6.84 -9.17 8.78
N SER A 31 -7.18 -10.45 8.63
CA SER A 31 -8.46 -11.02 9.06
C SER A 31 -8.61 -11.06 10.58
N ARG A 32 -7.53 -11.38 11.33
CA ARG A 32 -7.63 -11.65 12.78
C ARG A 32 -7.10 -10.54 13.69
N SER A 33 -6.17 -9.72 13.20
CA SER A 33 -5.40 -8.80 14.02
C SER A 33 -5.53 -7.33 13.62
N SER A 34 -5.92 -7.05 12.36
CA SER A 34 -6.10 -5.68 11.90
C SER A 34 -7.45 -5.12 12.34
N TYR A 35 -7.49 -3.83 12.68
CA TYR A 35 -8.76 -3.17 13.03
C TYR A 35 -9.57 -2.76 11.79
N TRP A 36 -8.98 -2.76 10.60
CA TRP A 36 -9.55 -2.21 9.37
C TRP A 36 -10.02 -3.26 8.37
N ALA A 37 -9.51 -4.48 8.45
CA ALA A 37 -9.84 -5.59 7.54
C ALA A 37 -10.24 -6.85 8.31
N ALA A 38 -10.84 -6.69 9.49
CA ALA A 38 -11.32 -7.81 10.30
C ALA A 38 -12.24 -8.71 9.47
N GLU A 39 -12.03 -10.03 9.58
CA GLU A 39 -12.80 -11.07 8.89
C GLU A 39 -12.71 -11.03 7.36
N ILE A 40 -11.77 -10.29 6.77
CA ILE A 40 -11.54 -10.30 5.32
C ILE A 40 -11.32 -11.73 4.82
N PRO A 41 -12.06 -12.19 3.80
CA PRO A 41 -11.88 -13.53 3.25
C PRO A 41 -10.55 -13.66 2.50
N GLU A 42 -9.94 -14.85 2.57
CA GLU A 42 -8.69 -15.17 1.87
C GLU A 42 -8.74 -14.84 0.37
N HIS A 43 -9.85 -15.15 -0.29
CA HIS A 43 -10.03 -14.91 -1.72
C HIS A 43 -10.07 -13.41 -2.08
N VAL A 44 -10.45 -12.53 -1.15
CA VAL A 44 -10.43 -11.08 -1.36
C VAL A 44 -8.99 -10.57 -1.30
N VAL A 45 -8.21 -11.03 -0.31
CA VAL A 45 -6.77 -10.72 -0.20
C VAL A 45 -6.01 -11.21 -1.42
N ALA A 46 -6.23 -12.45 -1.84
CA ALA A 46 -5.59 -13.02 -3.02
C ALA A 46 -5.88 -12.19 -4.28
N ARG A 47 -7.14 -11.81 -4.49
CA ARG A 47 -7.56 -10.98 -5.62
C ARG A 47 -6.91 -9.59 -5.60
N ALA A 48 -6.80 -8.96 -4.43
CA ALA A 48 -6.15 -7.66 -4.29
C ALA A 48 -4.67 -7.73 -4.70
N LEU A 49 -3.93 -8.72 -4.19
CA LEU A 49 -2.52 -8.93 -4.53
C LEU A 49 -2.30 -9.25 -6.01
N ASP A 50 -3.18 -10.06 -6.61
CA ASP A 50 -3.11 -10.40 -8.03
C ASP A 50 -3.40 -9.18 -8.92
N LEU A 51 -4.38 -8.36 -8.54
CA LEU A 51 -4.72 -7.13 -9.26
C LEU A 51 -3.58 -6.10 -9.16
N GLU A 52 -2.99 -5.93 -7.99
CA GLU A 52 -1.84 -5.03 -7.80
C GLU A 52 -0.63 -5.46 -8.64
N ALA A 53 -0.33 -6.76 -8.68
CA ALA A 53 0.72 -7.30 -9.53
C ALA A 53 0.43 -7.06 -11.02
N ALA A 54 -0.80 -7.34 -11.46
CA ALA A 54 -1.22 -7.16 -12.85
C ALA A 54 -1.23 -5.68 -13.29
N LEU A 55 -1.71 -4.77 -12.43
CA LEU A 55 -1.67 -3.32 -12.70
C LEU A 55 -0.22 -2.81 -12.70
N GLY A 56 0.61 -3.30 -11.78
CA GLY A 56 2.04 -3.01 -11.75
C GLY A 56 2.73 -3.41 -13.06
N ASP A 57 2.34 -4.53 -13.66
CA ASP A 57 2.85 -4.99 -14.95
C ASP A 57 2.22 -4.24 -16.15
N ALA A 58 0.91 -3.95 -16.14
CA ALA A 58 0.22 -3.23 -17.21
C ALA A 58 0.73 -1.79 -17.37
N VAL A 59 0.93 -1.07 -16.26
CA VAL A 59 1.57 0.26 -16.25
C VAL A 59 3.00 0.22 -16.82
N ARG A 60 3.68 -0.93 -16.75
CA ARG A 60 5.02 -1.13 -17.32
C ARG A 60 5.02 -1.59 -18.78
N HIS A 61 4.02 -2.38 -19.17
CA HIS A 61 3.94 -3.03 -20.48
C HIS A 61 3.21 -2.22 -21.55
N ASP A 62 2.44 -1.18 -21.20
CA ASP A 62 1.85 -0.29 -22.18
C ASP A 62 2.90 0.63 -22.83
N ARG A 63 3.68 0.04 -23.74
CA ARG A 63 4.54 0.74 -24.70
C ARG A 63 3.78 1.10 -25.98
N GLN A 64 2.48 0.79 -26.09
CA GLN A 64 1.66 1.06 -27.27
C GLN A 64 0.80 2.31 -27.16
N ALA A 65 0.66 2.91 -25.97
CA ALA A 65 0.16 4.28 -25.80
C ALA A 65 1.16 5.38 -26.26
N ALA A 66 2.01 5.11 -27.25
CA ALA A 66 3.06 6.01 -27.74
C ALA A 66 2.54 7.26 -28.51
N ALA A 67 1.26 7.62 -28.36
CA ALA A 67 0.68 8.86 -28.90
C ALA A 67 -0.18 9.65 -27.88
N LEU A 68 -0.33 9.15 -26.65
CA LEU A 68 -0.88 9.92 -25.52
C LEU A 68 0.26 10.08 -24.53
N ASP A 69 0.93 11.21 -24.66
CA ASP A 69 1.92 11.86 -23.80
C ASP A 69 2.66 11.01 -22.73
N ARG A 70 3.98 11.23 -22.63
CA ARG A 70 4.92 10.54 -21.71
C ARG A 70 4.61 10.66 -20.20
N GLU A 71 3.45 11.21 -19.84
CA GLU A 71 2.95 11.53 -18.51
C GLU A 71 1.61 10.84 -18.21
N ALA A 72 1.50 9.53 -18.36
CA ALA A 72 0.51 8.77 -17.58
C ALA A 72 0.95 8.75 -16.10
N ARG A 73 1.06 9.93 -15.48
CA ARG A 73 1.36 10.10 -14.06
C ARG A 73 0.10 9.69 -13.31
N LEU A 74 0.20 8.68 -12.45
CA LEU A 74 -0.80 8.46 -11.42
C LEU A 74 -0.96 9.79 -10.65
N HIS A 75 -2.10 10.46 -10.76
CA HIS A 75 -2.30 11.73 -10.06
C HIS A 75 -2.70 11.52 -8.60
N VAL A 76 -3.26 10.35 -8.27
CA VAL A 76 -3.76 10.02 -6.94
C VAL A 76 -3.49 8.55 -6.64
N ILE A 77 -3.04 8.24 -5.43
CA ILE A 77 -3.01 6.87 -4.90
C ILE A 77 -3.53 6.84 -3.46
N ALA A 78 -4.05 5.69 -3.03
CA ALA A 78 -4.41 5.42 -1.65
C ALA A 78 -3.50 4.30 -1.09
N LEU A 79 -2.79 4.59 0.01
CA LEU A 79 -2.01 3.61 0.75
C LEU A 79 -2.92 2.87 1.74
N ALA A 80 -2.88 1.55 1.70
CA ALA A 80 -3.63 0.67 2.59
C ALA A 80 -2.73 -0.48 3.09
N ASP A 81 -3.25 -1.26 4.04
CA ASP A 81 -2.67 -2.52 4.52
C ASP A 81 -1.20 -2.45 4.99
N VAL A 82 -0.80 -1.30 5.53
CA VAL A 82 0.53 -1.12 6.13
C VAL A 82 0.54 -1.72 7.53
N PHE A 83 1.31 -2.79 7.73
CA PHE A 83 1.50 -3.38 9.06
C PHE A 83 2.91 -3.94 9.28
N VAL A 84 3.21 -4.13 10.56
CA VAL A 84 4.37 -4.91 11.04
C VAL A 84 3.84 -5.92 12.04
N LEU A 85 4.19 -7.20 11.86
CA LEU A 85 3.78 -8.27 12.77
C LEU A 85 4.19 -7.93 14.21
N PRO A 86 3.35 -8.24 15.22
CA PRO A 86 3.59 -7.85 16.61
C PRO A 86 4.99 -8.19 17.13
N ALA A 87 5.50 -9.38 16.81
CA ALA A 87 6.82 -9.85 17.20
C ALA A 87 8.01 -9.02 16.66
N HIS A 88 7.77 -8.16 15.66
CA HIS A 88 8.80 -7.34 15.02
C HIS A 88 8.57 -5.82 15.23
N ARG A 89 7.57 -5.43 16.02
CA ARG A 89 7.30 -4.02 16.36
C ARG A 89 8.37 -3.43 17.28
N GLY A 90 8.40 -2.11 17.40
CA GLY A 90 9.40 -1.39 18.21
C GLY A 90 10.80 -1.30 17.59
N ARG A 91 11.02 -1.91 16.42
CA ARG A 91 12.31 -1.94 15.70
C ARG A 91 12.42 -0.91 14.57
N GLY A 92 11.51 0.07 14.52
CA GLY A 92 11.47 1.09 13.46
C GLY A 92 11.14 0.56 12.06
N LEU A 93 10.57 -0.65 11.91
CA LEU A 93 10.25 -1.25 10.60
C LEU A 93 9.15 -0.50 9.86
N GLY A 94 8.11 -0.04 10.54
CA GLY A 94 7.04 0.75 9.90
C GLY A 94 7.54 2.08 9.33
N LYS A 95 8.46 2.73 10.03
CA LYS A 95 9.15 3.94 9.54
C LYS A 95 9.96 3.63 8.29
N TRP A 96 10.72 2.55 8.30
CA TRP A 96 11.52 2.14 7.15
C TRP A 96 10.69 1.76 5.93
N LEU A 97 9.56 1.08 6.15
CA LEU A 97 8.62 0.80 5.09
C LEU A 97 8.10 2.09 4.45
N MET A 98 7.73 3.07 5.26
CA MET A 98 7.30 4.37 4.76
C MET A 98 8.42 5.14 4.04
N GLU A 99 9.66 5.11 4.55
CA GLU A 99 10.83 5.68 3.86
C GLU A 99 10.98 5.10 2.45
N VAL A 100 10.85 3.78 2.30
CA VAL A 100 10.89 3.11 1.00
C VAL A 100 9.71 3.52 0.11
N VAL A 101 8.49 3.53 0.65
CA VAL A 101 7.27 3.87 -0.10
C VAL A 101 7.33 5.30 -0.65
N VAL A 102 7.62 6.29 0.19
CA VAL A 102 7.61 7.69 -0.26
C VAL A 102 8.76 8.04 -1.19
N ALA A 103 9.87 7.30 -1.12
CA ALA A 103 11.02 7.45 -2.02
C ALA A 103 10.91 6.61 -3.31
N HIS A 104 9.86 5.78 -3.45
CA HIS A 104 9.75 4.87 -4.58
C HIS A 104 9.62 5.65 -5.91
N PRO A 105 10.45 5.38 -6.93
CA PRO A 105 10.45 6.14 -8.18
C PRO A 105 9.08 6.18 -8.89
N ALA A 106 8.33 5.08 -8.84
CA ALA A 106 6.99 5.00 -9.45
C ALA A 106 5.90 5.79 -8.69
N LEU A 107 6.19 6.27 -7.48
CA LEU A 107 5.26 7.04 -6.65
C LEU A 107 5.65 8.53 -6.57
N GLN A 108 6.59 8.99 -7.40
CA GLN A 108 6.97 10.39 -7.47
C GLN A 108 6.02 11.17 -8.37
N GLY A 109 5.81 12.45 -8.07
CA GLY A 109 4.97 13.35 -8.87
C GLY A 109 3.45 13.13 -8.73
N LEU A 110 3.01 12.35 -7.73
CA LEU A 110 1.60 12.22 -7.35
C LEU A 110 1.06 13.59 -6.91
N ARG A 111 -0.13 13.96 -7.39
CA ARG A 111 -0.85 15.14 -6.89
C ARG A 111 -1.46 14.89 -5.50
N ARG A 112 -1.84 13.66 -5.20
CA ARG A 112 -2.36 13.24 -3.88
C ARG A 112 -1.87 11.85 -3.49
N PHE A 113 -1.39 11.73 -2.26
CA PHE A 113 -1.11 10.47 -1.60
C PHE A 113 -2.04 10.36 -0.39
N LEU A 114 -3.05 9.49 -0.49
CA LEU A 114 -4.11 9.35 0.51
C LEU A 114 -3.88 8.13 1.38
N LEU A 115 -4.34 8.19 2.63
CA LEU A 115 -4.42 7.04 3.54
C LEU A 115 -5.48 7.31 4.60
N ASN A 116 -5.97 6.23 5.20
CA ASN A 116 -6.81 6.29 6.39
C ASN A 116 -6.06 5.62 7.55
N THR A 117 -5.96 6.30 8.68
CA THR A 117 -5.29 5.77 9.88
C THR A 117 -6.09 6.08 11.13
N ARG A 118 -6.20 5.11 12.04
CA ARG A 118 -6.86 5.29 13.34
C ARG A 118 -5.89 5.78 14.40
N ASP A 119 -4.66 5.26 14.42
CA ASP A 119 -3.71 5.41 15.53
C ASP A 119 -2.26 5.70 15.10
N ALA A 120 -1.92 5.60 13.81
CA ALA A 120 -0.56 5.81 13.31
C ALA A 120 -0.31 7.22 12.73
N HIS A 121 -1.15 8.21 13.08
CA HIS A 121 -1.00 9.60 12.62
C HIS A 121 0.41 10.17 12.83
N GLY A 122 1.03 9.92 13.98
CA GLY A 122 2.38 10.40 14.29
C GLY A 122 3.47 9.79 13.42
N LEU A 123 3.27 8.58 12.90
CA LEU A 123 4.16 7.98 11.91
C LEU A 123 4.04 8.72 10.58
N TYR A 124 2.83 8.84 10.04
CA TYR A 124 2.62 9.42 8.71
C TYR A 124 2.98 10.92 8.63
N ARG A 125 2.78 11.68 9.71
CA ARG A 125 3.22 13.09 9.77
C ARG A 125 4.72 13.28 9.57
N GLN A 126 5.55 12.30 9.93
CA GLN A 126 7.00 12.35 9.68
C GLN A 126 7.35 12.33 8.18
N PHE A 127 6.40 11.91 7.34
CA PHE A 127 6.54 11.80 5.89
C PHE A 127 5.72 12.86 5.14
N GLY A 128 5.30 13.93 5.82
CA GLY A 128 4.59 15.04 5.19
C GLY A 128 3.09 14.81 4.99
N PHE A 129 2.53 13.69 5.47
CA PHE A 129 1.08 13.52 5.48
C PHE A 129 0.43 14.47 6.49
N THR A 130 -0.63 15.13 6.07
CA THR A 130 -1.46 16.02 6.88
C THR A 130 -2.87 15.46 7.05
N GLY A 131 -3.72 16.15 7.81
CA GLY A 131 -5.16 15.98 7.64
C GLY A 131 -5.59 16.32 6.21
N ILE A 132 -6.76 15.83 5.80
CA ILE A 132 -7.34 16.16 4.49
C ILE A 132 -7.46 17.69 4.38
N THR A 133 -6.89 18.26 3.32
CA THR A 133 -6.81 19.73 3.11
C THR A 133 -8.17 20.41 3.10
N SER A 134 -9.16 19.77 2.47
CA SER A 134 -10.54 20.25 2.38
C SER A 134 -11.48 19.11 2.78
N PRO A 135 -11.73 18.90 4.08
CA PRO A 135 -12.57 17.80 4.56
C PRO A 135 -13.97 17.82 3.95
N ASP A 136 -14.53 19.00 3.69
CA ASP A 136 -15.87 19.19 3.10
C ASP A 136 -15.99 18.67 1.64
N TRP A 137 -14.86 18.43 0.97
CA TRP A 137 -14.85 17.85 -0.39
C TRP A 137 -14.64 16.33 -0.38
N ALA A 138 -14.23 15.77 0.75
CA ALA A 138 -13.98 14.35 0.87
C ALA A 138 -15.29 13.62 1.11
N MET A 139 -15.56 12.61 0.27
CA MET A 139 -16.68 11.70 0.43
C MET A 139 -16.16 10.28 0.28
N GLU A 140 -16.76 9.35 1.01
CA GLU A 140 -16.46 7.93 0.89
C GLU A 140 -17.75 7.11 0.94
N ARG A 141 -17.73 5.94 0.29
CA ARG A 141 -18.74 4.91 0.51
C ARG A 141 -18.12 3.86 1.43
N PHE A 142 -18.30 4.06 2.73
CA PHE A 142 -17.68 3.23 3.76
C PHE A 142 -18.66 2.20 4.30
N ASP A 143 -18.24 0.94 4.30
CA ASP A 143 -18.99 -0.20 4.79
C ASP A 143 -18.10 -1.05 5.71
N PRO A 144 -18.07 -0.75 7.02
CA PRO A 144 -17.14 -1.39 7.96
C PRO A 144 -17.44 -2.87 8.20
N ASP A 145 -18.65 -3.33 7.85
CA ASP A 145 -19.13 -4.70 8.13
C ASP A 145 -19.27 -5.54 6.85
N VAL A 146 -18.68 -5.10 5.73
CA VAL A 146 -18.79 -5.79 4.43
C VAL A 146 -18.41 -7.27 4.46
N TYR A 147 -17.50 -7.67 5.37
CA TYR A 147 -17.04 -9.06 5.51
C TYR A 147 -17.77 -9.88 6.57
N ARG A 148 -18.70 -9.26 7.32
CA ARG A 148 -19.51 -9.93 8.37
C ARG A 148 -20.89 -10.37 7.89
N ARG A 149 -21.18 -10.16 6.62
CA ARG A 149 -22.49 -10.42 6.01
C ARG A 149 -22.64 -11.86 5.54
#